data_AF-A0A957R182-F1
#
_entry.id   AF-A0A957R182-F1
#
_cell.length_a   1.000
_cell.length_b   1.000
_cell.length_c   1.000
_cell.angle_alpha   90.00
_cell.angle_beta   90.00
_cell.angle_gamma   90.00
#
_symmetry.space_group_name_H-M   'P 1'
#
loop_
_entity.id
_entity.type
_entity.pdbx_description
1 polymer ?
#
loop_
_entity_poly.entity_id
_entity_poly.type
_entity_poly.pdbx_seq_one_letter_code
_entity_poly.pdbx_strand_id
1 'polypeptide(L)'
;NEVLRYLQMCVGSVITDYLRSQDQSELVDELPRSLDIDWDTDVEGEISAAAVQRRFWSFILERLNSEEEVAVIHDLFVLALKPREILERRTRLFKDVKQIYRIRENVIDRLRRDEELADFLGIHA
;
A
#
# COMPACT_ATOMS: atom_id res chain seq x y z
N ASN A 1 2.36 -15.63 8.11
CA ASN A 1 3.05 -14.48 7.50
C ASN A 1 2.18 -13.27 7.72
N GLU A 2 2.40 -12.55 8.83
CA GLU A 2 1.46 -11.54 9.31
C GLU A 2 1.53 -10.25 8.51
N VAL A 3 2.73 -9.80 8.10
CA VAL A 3 2.89 -8.65 7.18
C VAL A 3 2.10 -8.85 5.88
N LEU A 4 2.21 -10.03 5.25
CA LEU A 4 1.44 -10.36 4.04
C LEU A 4 -0.06 -10.38 4.29
N ARG A 5 -0.49 -10.90 5.45
CA ARG A 5 -1.91 -10.93 5.84
C ARG A 5 -2.45 -9.52 6.06
N TYR A 6 -1.71 -8.66 6.74
CA TYR A 6 -2.06 -7.26 6.94
C TYR A 6 -2.08 -6.48 5.63
N LEU A 7 -1.11 -6.68 4.73
CA LEU A 7 -1.13 -6.10 3.38
C LEU A 7 -2.40 -6.49 2.60
N GLN A 8 -2.89 -7.73 2.75
CA GLN A 8 -4.11 -8.23 2.13
C GLN A 8 -5.40 -7.77 2.81
N MET A 9 -5.37 -7.54 4.13
CA MET A 9 -6.52 -7.01 4.88
C MET A 9 -6.70 -5.51 4.68
N CYS A 10 -5.61 -4.78 4.43
CA CYS A 10 -5.59 -3.34 4.26
C CYS A 10 -5.85 -2.88 2.81
N VAL A 11 -6.47 -3.72 1.99
CA VAL A 11 -6.80 -3.45 0.58
C VAL A 11 -8.14 -2.71 0.53
N GLY A 12 -8.11 -1.38 0.51
CA GLY A 12 -9.30 -0.59 0.21
C GLY A 12 -9.40 0.82 0.77
N SER A 13 -8.68 1.21 1.83
CA SER A 13 -9.12 2.39 2.61
C SER A 13 -8.24 3.65 2.63
N VAL A 14 -7.02 3.67 2.05
CA VAL A 14 -6.11 4.84 2.27
C VAL A 14 -5.16 5.18 1.13
N ILE A 15 -4.67 4.19 0.37
CA ILE A 15 -3.45 4.38 -0.43
C ILE A 15 -3.64 5.38 -1.57
N THR A 16 -4.87 5.52 -2.07
CA THR A 16 -5.20 6.53 -3.08
C THR A 16 -4.88 7.94 -2.60
N ASP A 17 -5.07 8.24 -1.31
CA ASP A 17 -4.86 9.59 -0.75
C ASP A 17 -3.37 9.89 -0.52
N TYR A 18 -2.58 8.89 -0.09
CA TYR A 18 -1.12 9.04 0.06
C TYR A 18 -0.41 9.15 -1.29
N LEU A 19 -0.82 8.35 -2.29
CA LEU A 19 -0.30 8.51 -3.65
C LEU A 19 -0.68 9.86 -4.23
N ARG A 20 -1.88 10.37 -3.91
CA ARG A 20 -2.29 11.74 -4.27
C ARG A 20 -1.37 12.78 -3.63
N SER A 21 -0.94 12.62 -2.36
CA SER A 21 -0.10 13.61 -1.70
C SER A 21 1.36 13.60 -2.19
N GLN A 22 1.87 12.47 -2.68
CA GLN A 22 3.19 12.36 -3.30
C GLN A 22 3.20 12.90 -4.74
N ASP A 23 2.11 12.68 -5.50
CA ASP A 23 1.94 13.19 -6.87
C ASP A 23 1.56 14.69 -6.88
N GLN A 24 0.93 15.20 -5.82
CA GLN A 24 0.56 16.62 -5.65
C GLN A 24 1.74 17.60 -5.48
N SER A 25 2.99 17.14 -5.55
CA SER A 25 4.10 18.06 -5.84
C SER A 25 4.02 18.62 -7.26
N GLU A 26 3.26 18.00 -8.18
CA GLU A 26 2.96 18.52 -9.50
C GLU A 26 1.50 18.20 -9.91
N LEU A 27 0.60 19.20 -9.78
CA LEU A 27 -0.63 19.40 -10.58
C LEU A 27 -2.00 18.84 -10.08
N VAL A 28 -2.95 19.80 -10.02
CA VAL A 28 -4.44 19.75 -10.13
C VAL A 28 -5.21 19.08 -8.97
N ASP A 29 -5.91 19.82 -8.12
CA ASP A 29 -7.20 20.53 -8.33
C ASP A 29 -8.32 19.61 -8.86
N GLU A 30 -9.52 19.75 -8.28
CA GLU A 30 -10.74 18.93 -8.47
C GLU A 30 -10.88 17.64 -7.63
N LEU A 31 -11.46 17.79 -6.43
CA LEU A 31 -12.18 16.72 -5.73
C LEU A 31 -13.71 16.91 -5.89
N PRO A 32 -14.49 15.85 -6.12
CA PRO A 32 -15.95 15.94 -6.08
C PRO A 32 -16.41 16.23 -4.65
N ARG A 33 -17.26 17.25 -4.51
CA ARG A 33 -18.05 17.50 -3.30
C ARG A 33 -19.13 16.43 -3.15
N SER A 34 -19.41 16.09 -1.89
CA SER A 34 -20.43 15.16 -1.36
C SER A 34 -20.05 13.67 -1.31
N LEU A 35 -19.57 13.25 -0.14
CA LEU A 35 -19.93 11.96 0.42
C LEU A 35 -20.86 12.27 1.59
N ASP A 36 -22.15 12.03 1.42
CA ASP A 36 -23.10 11.95 2.53
C ASP A 36 -22.75 10.68 3.32
N ILE A 37 -21.93 10.82 4.36
CA ILE A 37 -21.58 9.75 5.27
C ILE A 37 -22.62 9.73 6.38
N ASP A 38 -23.40 8.66 6.42
CA ASP A 38 -24.34 8.34 7.49
C ASP A 38 -23.56 8.12 8.80
N TRP A 39 -23.84 8.91 9.83
CA TRP A 39 -22.98 9.04 11.01
C TRP A 39 -23.28 8.06 12.16
N ASP A 40 -24.10 7.04 11.91
CA ASP A 40 -24.64 6.16 12.96
C ASP A 40 -24.01 4.74 12.99
N THR A 41 -22.85 4.56 12.38
CA THR A 41 -22.06 3.31 12.48
C THR A 41 -20.79 3.59 13.27
N ASP A 42 -20.65 3.00 14.47
CA ASP A 42 -19.46 2.95 15.35
C ASP A 42 -18.23 3.74 14.88
N VAL A 43 -18.38 5.08 14.89
CA VAL A 43 -17.47 6.02 14.23
C VAL A 43 -16.10 5.98 14.90
N GLU A 44 -16.02 5.70 16.20
CA GLU A 44 -14.76 5.58 16.94
C GLU A 44 -13.98 4.31 16.54
N GLY A 45 -14.67 3.16 16.41
CA GLY A 45 -14.06 1.91 15.96
C GLY A 45 -13.56 1.99 14.52
N GLU A 46 -14.34 2.59 13.62
CA GLU A 46 -14.01 2.74 12.21
C GLU A 46 -12.92 3.79 11.96
N ILE A 47 -12.94 4.93 12.67
CA ILE A 47 -11.85 5.93 12.64
C ILE A 47 -10.53 5.32 13.13
N SER A 48 -10.58 4.51 14.19
CA SER A 48 -9.39 3.84 14.74
C SER A 48 -8.79 2.83 13.75
N ALA A 49 -9.62 1.98 13.15
CA ALA A 49 -9.18 1.00 12.15
C ALA A 49 -8.58 1.67 10.91
N ALA A 50 -9.23 2.72 10.39
CA ALA A 50 -8.72 3.48 9.26
C ALA A 50 -7.38 4.16 9.60
N ALA A 51 -7.23 4.75 10.79
CA ALA A 51 -5.99 5.38 11.24
C ALA A 51 -4.83 4.39 11.35
N VAL A 52 -5.08 3.19 11.91
CA VAL A 52 -4.09 2.10 11.97
C VAL A 52 -3.69 1.68 10.56
N GLN A 53 -4.64 1.56 9.63
CA GLN A 53 -4.37 1.24 8.24
C GLN A 53 -3.54 2.31 7.54
N ARG A 54 -3.79 3.61 7.78
CA ARG A 54 -2.93 4.68 7.22
C ARG A 54 -1.52 4.56 7.75
N ARG A 55 -1.38 4.41 9.06
CA ARG A 55 -0.06 4.32 9.70
C ARG A 55 0.72 3.12 9.21
N PHE A 56 0.06 1.97 9.04
CA PHE A 56 0.65 0.78 8.44
C PHE A 56 1.16 1.07 7.03
N TRP A 57 0.34 1.66 6.16
CA TRP A 57 0.77 1.99 4.80
C TRP A 57 1.91 3.02 4.77
N SER A 58 1.92 3.99 5.67
CA SER A 58 3.08 4.89 5.83
C SER A 58 4.36 4.13 6.15
N PHE A 59 4.31 3.16 7.08
CA PHE A 59 5.47 2.31 7.38
C PHE A 59 5.97 1.58 6.13
N ILE A 60 5.07 0.95 5.38
CA ILE A 60 5.43 0.23 4.15
C ILE A 60 6.11 1.18 3.17
N LEU A 61 5.49 2.34 2.90
CA LEU A 61 5.94 3.29 1.89
C LEU A 61 7.29 3.94 2.23
N GLU A 62 7.53 4.25 3.51
CA GLU A 62 8.84 4.72 4.02
C GLU A 62 9.97 3.71 3.78
N ARG A 63 9.65 2.43 3.58
CA ARG A 63 10.60 1.34 3.36
C ARG A 63 10.70 0.91 1.90
N LEU A 64 9.98 1.57 0.99
CA LEU A 64 10.12 1.35 -0.46
C LEU A 64 11.15 2.34 -1.01
N ASN A 65 12.10 1.82 -1.77
CA ASN A 65 13.29 2.54 -2.20
C ASN A 65 13.22 3.01 -3.65
N SER A 66 12.21 2.59 -4.41
CA SER A 66 12.07 3.00 -5.81
C SER A 66 10.62 3.02 -6.27
N GLU A 67 10.39 3.73 -7.38
CA GLU A 67 9.10 3.75 -8.07
C GLU A 67 8.67 2.33 -8.48
N GLU A 68 9.60 1.47 -8.86
CA GLU A 68 9.27 0.08 -9.21
C GLU A 68 8.78 -0.71 -8.00
N GLU A 69 9.38 -0.52 -6.82
CA GLU A 69 8.91 -1.16 -5.59
C GLU A 69 7.51 -0.67 -5.20
N VAL A 70 7.27 0.65 -5.27
CA VAL A 70 5.95 1.26 -5.03
C VAL A 70 4.92 0.67 -6.00
N ALA A 71 5.23 0.66 -7.30
CA ALA A 71 4.33 0.12 -8.32
C ALA A 71 4.03 -1.36 -8.11
N VAL A 72 5.03 -2.20 -7.78
CA VAL A 72 4.81 -3.64 -7.53
C VAL A 72 3.93 -3.86 -6.32
N ILE A 73 4.20 -3.20 -5.19
CA ILE A 73 3.40 -3.38 -3.97
C ILE A 73 1.99 -2.85 -4.16
N HIS A 74 1.84 -1.67 -4.75
CA HIS A 74 0.54 -1.10 -5.04
C HIS A 74 -0.27 -2.03 -5.96
N ASP A 75 0.28 -2.41 -7.11
CA ASP A 75 -0.50 -3.16 -8.10
C ASP A 75 -0.82 -4.58 -7.63
N LEU A 76 0.07 -5.24 -6.88
CA LEU A 76 -0.17 -6.58 -6.34
C LEU A 76 -1.20 -6.60 -5.20
N PHE A 77 -1.07 -5.68 -4.25
CA PHE A 77 -1.86 -5.74 -3.02
C PHE A 77 -3.11 -4.88 -3.11
N VAL A 78 -3.05 -3.71 -3.76
CA VAL A 78 -4.16 -2.75 -3.79
C VAL A 78 -5.08 -3.02 -4.96
N LEU A 79 -4.51 -3.22 -6.15
CA LEU A 79 -5.27 -3.48 -7.37
C LEU A 79 -5.50 -4.97 -7.63
N ALA A 80 -4.93 -5.84 -6.78
CA ALA A 80 -5.00 -7.30 -6.91
C ALA A 80 -4.57 -7.83 -8.30
N LEU A 81 -3.68 -7.11 -8.99
CA LEU A 81 -3.18 -7.50 -10.31
C LEU A 81 -2.20 -8.66 -10.19
N LYS A 82 -2.23 -9.56 -11.17
CA LYS A 82 -1.21 -10.61 -11.31
C LYS A 82 0.06 -10.01 -11.91
N PRO A 83 1.25 -10.57 -11.65
CA PRO A 83 2.52 -10.10 -12.22
C PRO A 83 2.53 -9.93 -13.75
N ARG A 84 1.75 -10.72 -14.49
CA ARG A 84 1.59 -10.56 -15.95
C ARG A 84 0.80 -9.31 -16.31
N GLU A 85 -0.29 -9.04 -15.61
CA GLU A 85 -1.13 -7.85 -15.80
C GLU A 85 -0.36 -6.57 -15.43
N ILE A 86 0.51 -6.64 -14.42
CA ILE A 86 1.42 -5.54 -14.05
C ILE A 86 2.41 -5.26 -15.18
N LEU A 87 3.04 -6.29 -15.74
CA LEU A 87 3.97 -6.14 -16.86
C LEU A 87 3.28 -5.52 -18.08
N GLU A 88 2.06 -5.98 -18.41
CA GLU A 88 1.26 -5.44 -19.52
C GLU A 88 0.86 -3.97 -19.28
N ARG A 89 0.50 -3.62 -18.05
CA ARG A 89 0.13 -2.25 -17.66
C ARG A 89 1.33 -1.29 -17.64
N ARG A 90 2.51 -1.77 -17.24
CA ARG A 90 3.72 -0.96 -17.01
C ARG A 90 4.92 -1.49 -17.80
N THR A 91 4.73 -1.71 -19.09
CA THR A 91 5.77 -2.26 -20.01
C THR A 91 7.06 -1.43 -20.08
N ARG A 92 6.99 -0.14 -19.73
CA ARG A 92 8.17 0.74 -19.67
C ARG A 92 8.94 0.66 -18.35
N LEU A 93 8.29 0.21 -17.28
CA LEU A 93 8.86 0.14 -15.93
C LEU A 93 9.47 -1.23 -15.63
N PHE A 94 8.90 -2.30 -16.20
CA PHE A 94 9.36 -3.67 -16.00
C PHE A 94 9.80 -4.32 -17.29
N LYS A 95 10.96 -4.97 -17.26
CA LYS A 95 11.54 -5.73 -18.37
C LYS A 95 10.84 -7.07 -18.57
N ASP A 96 10.52 -7.76 -17.48
CA ASP A 96 9.88 -9.07 -17.50
C ASP A 96 9.18 -9.38 -16.16
N VAL A 97 8.40 -10.46 -16.17
CA VAL A 97 7.66 -10.91 -14.96
C VAL A 97 8.62 -11.35 -13.85
N LYS A 98 9.85 -11.79 -14.17
CA LYS A 98 10.83 -12.23 -13.16
C LYS A 98 11.33 -11.04 -12.35
N GLN A 99 11.49 -9.88 -12.97
CA GLN A 99 11.82 -8.64 -12.27
C GLN A 99 10.76 -8.31 -11.21
N ILE A 100 9.47 -8.41 -11.56
CA ILE A 100 8.35 -8.16 -10.63
C ILE A 100 8.39 -9.12 -9.45
N TYR A 101 8.62 -10.42 -9.68
CA TYR A 101 8.78 -11.39 -8.58
C TYR A 101 9.97 -11.07 -7.67
N ARG A 102 11.13 -10.73 -8.25
CA ARG A 102 12.33 -10.37 -7.47
C ARG A 102 12.09 -9.13 -6.61
N ILE A 103 11.49 -8.09 -7.18
CA ILE A 103 11.13 -6.87 -6.44
C ILE A 103 10.20 -7.21 -5.28
N ARG A 104 9.14 -7.97 -5.55
CA ARG A 104 8.20 -8.41 -4.51
C ARG A 104 8.92 -9.16 -3.39
N GLU A 105 9.76 -10.14 -3.72
CA GLU A 105 10.49 -10.93 -2.72
C GLU A 105 11.43 -10.05 -1.89
N ASN A 106 12.20 -9.17 -2.54
CA ASN A 106 13.11 -8.26 -1.86
C ASN A 106 12.39 -7.32 -0.90
N VAL A 107 11.25 -6.74 -1.33
CA VAL A 107 10.43 -5.87 -0.48
C VAL A 107 9.88 -6.66 0.70
N ILE A 108 9.27 -7.83 0.46
CA ILE A 108 8.68 -8.64 1.53
C ILE A 108 9.74 -9.10 2.54
N ASP A 109 10.90 -9.52 2.07
CA ASP A 109 12.00 -9.92 2.95
C ASP A 109 12.59 -8.75 3.73
N ARG A 110 12.59 -7.55 3.16
CA ARG A 110 12.99 -6.34 3.88
C ARG A 110 11.99 -5.99 4.97
N LEU A 111 10.69 -5.95 4.65
CA LEU A 111 9.64 -5.66 5.62
C LEU A 111 9.60 -6.67 6.77
N ARG A 112 9.90 -7.95 6.50
CA ARG A 112 9.97 -8.99 7.55
C ARG A 112 11.10 -8.77 8.54
N ARG A 113 12.19 -8.13 8.13
CA ARG A 113 13.37 -7.88 8.98
C ARG A 113 13.30 -6.51 9.67
N ASP A 114 12.21 -5.79 9.47
CA ASP A 114 12.06 -4.45 10.01
C ASP A 114 11.47 -4.51 11.42
N GLU A 115 12.31 -4.17 12.41
CA GLU A 115 11.96 -4.26 13.83
C GLU A 115 10.83 -3.30 14.21
N GLU A 116 10.83 -2.09 13.67
CA GLU A 116 9.78 -1.10 13.95
C GLU A 116 8.42 -1.54 13.38
N LEU A 117 8.41 -2.16 12.20
CA LEU A 117 7.20 -2.76 11.63
C LEU A 117 6.74 -3.98 12.44
N ALA A 118 7.66 -4.81 12.91
CA ALA A 118 7.34 -5.97 13.74
C ALA A 118 6.69 -5.53 15.07
N ASP A 119 7.27 -4.52 15.73
CA ASP A 119 6.76 -3.92 16.95
C ASP A 119 5.37 -3.29 16.72
N PHE A 120 5.19 -2.54 15.63
CA PHE A 120 3.89 -1.96 15.27
C PHE A 120 2.81 -3.03 15.08
N LEU A 121 3.17 -4.17 14.49
CA LEU A 121 2.24 -5.28 14.27
C LEU A 121 2.06 -6.17 15.51
N GLY A 122 2.78 -5.91 16.61
CA GLY A 122 2.77 -6.74 17.81
C GLY A 122 3.36 -8.14 17.58
N ILE A 123 4.21 -8.30 16.57
CA ILE A 123 4.83 -9.57 16.20
C ILE A 123 6.15 -9.67 16.96
N HIS A 124 6.05 -9.91 18.26
CA HIS A 124 7.21 -10.32 19.04
C HIS A 124 7.33 -11.85 18.99
N ALA A 125 8.52 -12.34 18.66
CA ALA A 125 8.87 -13.76 18.75
C ALA A 125 9.12 -14.16 20.21
#